data_AF-A0A382IT93-F1
#
_entry.id   AF-A0A382IT93-F1
#
_cell.length_a   1.000
_cell.length_b   1.000
_cell.length_c   1.000
_cell.angle_alpha   90.00
_cell.angle_beta   90.00
_cell.angle_gamma   90.00
#
_symmetry.space_group_name_H-M   'P 1'
#
loop_
_entity.id
_entity.type
_entity.pdbx_description
1 polymer ?
#
loop_
_entity_poly.entity_id
_entity_poly.type
_entity_poly.pdbx_seq_one_letter_code
_entity_poly.pdbx_strand_id
1 'polypeptide(L)'
;MRVEGFAVAWELGLLWQNGSAYGLHNLAYDEDWKLHSPGKQLLVHNLAASHAAGRSVDFLPGHLDYKQKFATRTEPVRELHWFRRSARGLLARKLILLNMRIRRRLMAKAKGRAYAAFQQNLDEYLGAFPVDSKE
;
A
#
# COMPACT_ATOMS: atom_id res chain seq x y z
N MET A 1 1.22 15.25 14.86
CA MET A 1 2.51 15.98 14.87
C MET A 1 2.22 17.47 14.85
N ARG A 2 2.94 18.28 15.63
CA ARG A 2 2.74 19.71 15.70
C ARG A 2 4.06 20.47 15.54
N VAL A 3 3.99 21.66 14.96
CA VAL A 3 5.09 22.64 14.90
C VAL A 3 4.55 23.96 15.43
N GLU A 4 5.22 24.53 16.44
CA GLU A 4 4.81 25.80 17.07
C GLU A 4 3.33 25.86 17.49
N GLY A 5 2.79 24.71 17.94
CA GLY A 5 1.39 24.59 18.34
C GLY A 5 0.42 24.25 17.21
N PHE A 6 0.79 24.38 15.93
CA PHE A 6 -0.06 24.04 14.79
C PHE A 6 0.04 22.56 14.42
N ALA A 7 -1.09 21.93 14.09
CA ALA A 7 -1.11 20.53 13.66
C ALA A 7 -0.76 20.41 12.18
N VAL A 8 0.43 19.88 11.88
CA VAL A 8 0.95 19.73 10.50
C VAL A 8 0.78 18.32 9.94
N ALA A 9 0.51 17.33 10.79
CA ALA A 9 0.14 15.99 10.39
C ALA A 9 -0.67 15.27 11.47
N TRP A 10 -1.57 14.39 11.03
CA TRP A 10 -2.38 13.56 11.92
C TRP A 10 -2.49 12.14 11.38
N GLU A 11 -2.72 11.23 12.32
CA GLU A 11 -2.92 9.81 12.05
C GLU A 11 -4.13 9.34 12.84
N LEU A 12 -5.02 8.61 12.18
CA LEU A 12 -6.11 7.88 12.79
C LEU A 12 -5.81 6.40 12.65
N GLY A 13 -5.71 5.72 13.78
CA GLY A 13 -5.64 4.27 13.83
C GLY A 13 -6.57 3.68 14.88
N LEU A 14 -6.84 2.39 14.70
CA LEU A 14 -7.75 1.61 15.51
C LEU A 14 -6.95 0.65 16.38
N LEU A 15 -7.27 0.62 17.67
CA LEU A 15 -6.71 -0.37 18.59
C LEU A 15 -7.73 -1.49 18.80
N TRP A 16 -7.28 -2.73 18.74
CA TRP A 16 -8.10 -3.91 19.08
C TRP A 16 -7.28 -4.95 19.85
N GLN A 17 -7.93 -6.06 20.23
CA GLN A 17 -7.30 -7.13 21.04
C GLN A 17 -6.61 -6.57 22.29
N ASN A 18 -7.35 -5.76 23.06
CA ASN A 18 -6.85 -5.09 24.27
C ASN A 18 -5.57 -4.25 24.03
N GLY A 19 -5.43 -3.68 22.84
CA GLY A 19 -4.32 -2.80 22.49
C GLY A 19 -3.05 -3.51 22.01
N SER A 20 -3.10 -4.84 21.80
CA SER A 20 -1.98 -5.61 21.22
C SER A 20 -1.89 -5.49 19.69
N ALA A 21 -2.91 -4.93 19.05
CA ALA A 21 -2.95 -4.71 17.62
C ALA A 21 -3.39 -3.28 17.28
N TYR A 22 -2.73 -2.70 16.28
CA TYR A 22 -2.96 -1.35 15.79
C TYR A 22 -3.18 -1.34 14.28
N GLY A 23 -4.33 -0.86 13.82
CA GLY A 23 -4.64 -0.70 12.40
C GLY A 23 -4.52 0.74 11.97
N LEU A 24 -3.59 1.04 11.07
CA LEU A 24 -3.43 2.36 10.47
C LEU A 24 -4.55 2.63 9.46
N HIS A 25 -5.48 3.54 9.76
CA HIS A 25 -6.58 3.86 8.86
C HIS A 25 -6.25 5.03 7.94
N ASN A 26 -5.97 6.20 8.51
CA ASN A 26 -5.71 7.41 7.74
C ASN A 26 -4.47 8.11 8.27
N LEU A 27 -3.63 8.57 7.35
CA LEU A 27 -2.50 9.43 7.62
C LEU A 27 -2.61 10.60 6.64
N ALA A 28 -2.64 11.80 7.17
CA ALA A 28 -2.67 13.02 6.36
C ALA A 28 -1.76 14.08 6.97
N TYR A 29 -1.34 15.00 6.11
CA TYR A 29 -0.46 16.10 6.48
C TYR A 29 -0.82 17.34 5.68
N ASP A 30 -0.37 18.48 6.19
CA ASP A 30 -0.50 19.76 5.53
C ASP A 30 0.50 19.86 4.36
N GLU A 31 -0.01 20.06 3.14
CA GLU A 31 0.82 20.09 1.93
C GLU A 31 1.84 21.23 1.94
N ASP A 32 1.59 22.32 2.66
CA ASP A 32 2.55 23.41 2.85
C ASP A 32 3.84 22.92 3.53
N TRP A 33 3.76 21.81 4.27
CA TRP A 33 4.86 21.20 5.00
C TRP A 33 5.49 19.99 4.28
N LYS A 34 5.08 19.68 3.05
CA LYS A 34 5.49 18.48 2.31
C LYS A 34 7.00 18.28 2.22
N LEU A 35 7.76 19.35 2.05
CA LEU A 35 9.23 19.30 1.96
C LEU A 35 9.88 18.68 3.21
N HIS A 36 9.22 18.75 4.36
CA HIS A 36 9.68 18.18 5.61
C HIS A 36 9.18 16.75 5.85
N SER A 37 8.39 16.18 4.93
CA SER A 37 7.81 14.84 5.04
C SER A 37 7.11 14.56 6.39
N PRO A 38 6.28 15.46 6.92
CA PRO A 38 5.69 15.34 8.27
C PRO A 38 4.85 14.06 8.44
N GLY A 39 4.15 13.62 7.39
CA GLY A 39 3.43 12.34 7.40
C GLY A 39 4.36 11.14 7.63
N LYS A 40 5.53 11.11 6.98
CA LYS A 40 6.52 10.03 7.16
C LYS A 40 7.10 10.05 8.58
N GLN A 41 7.40 11.24 9.11
CA GLN A 41 7.90 11.38 10.47
C GLN A 41 6.89 10.87 11.49
N LEU A 42 5.61 11.26 11.34
CA LEU A 42 4.53 10.80 12.20
C LEU A 42 4.35 9.28 12.13
N LEU A 43 4.36 8.71 10.92
CA LEU A 43 4.25 7.27 10.72
C LEU A 43 5.38 6.52 11.45
N VAL A 44 6.63 6.93 11.25
CA VAL A 44 7.79 6.28 11.90
C VAL A 44 7.70 6.39 13.43
N HIS A 45 7.28 7.55 13.94
CA HIS A 45 7.07 7.75 15.36
C HIS A 45 6.02 6.79 15.93
N ASN A 46 4.89 6.64 15.25
CA ASN A 46 3.80 5.74 15.69
C ASN A 46 4.18 4.26 15.56
N LEU A 47 4.98 3.88 14.56
CA LEU A 47 5.53 2.52 14.43
C LEU A 47 6.50 2.22 15.56
N ALA A 48 7.39 3.16 15.92
CA ALA A 48 8.31 3.01 17.05
C ALA A 48 7.55 2.86 18.38
N ALA A 49 6.54 3.69 18.61
CA ALA A 49 5.68 3.59 19.80
C ALA A 49 4.91 2.26 19.85
N SER A 50 4.44 1.77 18.70
CA SER A 50 3.77 0.47 18.59
C SER A 50 4.72 -0.69 18.88
N HIS A 51 5.95 -0.62 18.37
CA HIS A 51 6.99 -1.61 18.65
C HIS A 51 7.37 -1.65 20.14
N ALA A 52 7.59 -0.49 20.75
CA ALA A 52 7.89 -0.38 22.19
C ALA A 52 6.77 -0.95 23.07
N ALA A 53 5.52 -0.84 22.62
CA ALA A 53 4.36 -1.42 23.28
C ALA A 53 4.08 -2.89 22.92
N GLY A 54 4.96 -3.55 22.15
CA GLY A 54 4.81 -4.95 21.73
C GLY A 54 3.63 -5.19 20.78
N ARG A 55 3.18 -4.16 20.04
CA ARG A 55 1.99 -4.23 19.19
C ARG A 55 2.31 -4.77 17.81
N SER A 56 1.36 -5.54 17.27
CA SER A 56 1.30 -5.80 15.83
C SER A 56 0.66 -4.61 15.11
N VAL A 57 1.20 -4.25 13.95
CA VAL A 57 0.67 -3.15 13.12
C VAL A 57 0.13 -3.70 11.81
N ASP A 58 -1.12 -3.36 11.51
CA ASP A 58 -1.78 -3.63 10.24
C ASP A 58 -1.93 -2.31 9.48
N PHE A 59 -1.39 -2.24 8.26
CA PHE A 59 -1.50 -1.06 7.42
C PHE A 59 -2.86 -0.94 6.71
N LEU A 60 -3.78 -1.89 6.93
CA LEU A 60 -5.04 -2.05 6.23
C LEU A 60 -4.89 -2.28 4.72
N PRO A 61 -5.94 -2.75 4.02
CA PRO A 61 -5.89 -2.98 2.59
C PRO A 61 -5.55 -1.69 1.83
N GLY A 62 -4.75 -1.80 0.77
CA GLY A 62 -4.43 -0.68 -0.11
C GLY A 62 -3.13 -0.87 -0.87
N HIS A 63 -3.07 -0.37 -2.09
CA HIS A 63 -1.89 -0.49 -2.95
C HIS A 63 -1.04 0.77 -2.83
N LEU A 64 -0.38 0.93 -1.68
CA LEU A 64 0.51 2.07 -1.41
C LEU A 64 1.93 1.55 -1.17
N ASP A 65 2.90 2.08 -1.91
CA ASP A 65 4.28 1.58 -1.94
C ASP A 65 4.96 1.59 -0.57
N TYR A 66 4.61 2.57 0.28
CA TYR A 66 5.18 2.63 1.63
C TYR A 66 4.79 1.43 2.49
N LYS A 67 3.59 0.85 2.28
CA LYS A 67 3.14 -0.33 3.04
C LYS A 67 4.07 -1.51 2.76
N GLN A 68 4.54 -1.67 1.53
CA GLN A 68 5.49 -2.72 1.17
C GLN A 68 6.87 -2.51 1.81
N LYS A 69 7.31 -1.25 1.97
CA LYS A 69 8.61 -0.93 2.58
C LYS A 69 8.65 -1.24 4.09
N PHE A 70 7.53 -1.08 4.79
CA PHE A 70 7.45 -1.29 6.24
C PHE A 70 6.82 -2.63 6.65
N ALA A 71 6.12 -3.32 5.75
CA ALA A 71 5.49 -4.60 6.06
C ALA A 71 6.52 -5.70 6.25
N THR A 72 6.45 -6.38 7.40
CA THR A 72 7.21 -7.62 7.66
C THR A 72 6.51 -8.86 7.10
N ARG A 73 5.19 -8.78 6.88
CA ARG A 73 4.37 -9.84 6.29
C ARG A 73 3.24 -9.27 5.46
N THR A 74 2.80 -10.03 4.47
CA THR A 74 1.60 -9.72 3.67
C THR A 74 0.60 -10.86 3.83
N GLU A 75 -0.62 -10.52 4.22
CA GLU A 75 -1.71 -11.48 4.38
C GLU A 75 -2.81 -11.27 3.33
N PRO A 76 -3.36 -12.34 2.73
CA PRO A 76 -4.47 -12.21 1.81
C PRO A 76 -5.76 -11.87 2.57
N VAL A 77 -6.38 -10.75 2.23
CA VAL A 77 -7.73 -10.41 2.69
C VAL A 77 -8.75 -11.31 1.98
N ARG A 78 -9.57 -12.01 2.76
CA ARG A 78 -10.63 -12.87 2.24
C ARG A 78 -11.97 -12.17 2.37
N GLU A 79 -12.58 -11.85 1.24
CA GLU A 79 -13.95 -11.31 1.20
C GLU A 79 -14.96 -12.46 1.06
N LEU A 80 -15.91 -12.52 2.00
CA LEU A 80 -17.03 -13.45 1.96
C LEU A 80 -18.30 -12.70 1.57
N HIS A 81 -18.94 -13.13 0.49
CA HIS A 81 -20.21 -12.57 0.05
C HIS A 81 -21.33 -13.60 0.19
N TRP A 82 -22.36 -13.24 0.96
CA TRP A 82 -23.56 -14.06 1.08
C TRP A 82 -24.62 -13.62 0.08
N PHE A 83 -24.92 -14.45 -0.90
CA PHE A 83 -25.97 -14.16 -1.89
C PHE A 83 -27.22 -14.96 -1.59
N ARG A 84 -28.37 -14.29 -1.58
CA ARG A 84 -29.68 -14.97 -1.56
C ARG A 84 -29.80 -15.87 -2.80
N ARG A 85 -30.40 -17.06 -2.66
CA ARG A 85 -30.72 -17.98 -3.78
C ARG A 85 -31.85 -17.40 -4.65
N SER A 86 -31.56 -16.34 -5.40
CA SER A 86 -32.48 -15.64 -6.30
C SER A 86 -31.77 -15.23 -7.59
N ALA A 87 -32.54 -14.90 -8.63
CA ALA A 87 -31.98 -14.40 -9.90
C ALA A 87 -31.05 -13.19 -9.68
N ARG A 88 -31.45 -12.25 -8.82
CA ARG A 88 -30.63 -11.08 -8.44
C ARG A 88 -29.35 -11.49 -7.71
N GLY A 89 -29.40 -12.48 -6.81
CA GLY A 89 -28.22 -12.98 -6.11
C GLY A 89 -27.24 -13.69 -7.04
N LEU A 90 -27.74 -14.46 -8.01
CA LEU A 90 -26.92 -15.08 -9.05
C LEU A 90 -26.25 -14.03 -9.96
N LEU A 91 -26.98 -12.97 -10.34
CA LEU A 91 -26.44 -11.86 -11.12
C LEU A 91 -25.33 -11.13 -10.36
N ALA A 92 -25.57 -10.79 -9.08
CA ALA A 92 -24.58 -10.13 -8.23
C ALA A 92 -23.29 -10.96 -8.12
N ARG A 93 -23.40 -12.28 -7.89
CA ARG A 93 -22.25 -13.19 -7.87
C ARG A 93 -21.49 -13.17 -9.20
N LYS A 94 -22.19 -13.24 -10.34
CA LYS A 94 -21.56 -13.19 -11.67
C LYS A 94 -20.81 -11.88 -11.89
N LEU A 95 -21.42 -10.74 -11.53
CA LEU A 95 -20.81 -9.41 -11.70
C LEU A 95 -19.55 -9.25 -10.84
N ILE A 96 -19.56 -9.72 -9.60
CA ILE A 96 -18.39 -9.69 -8.71
C ILE A 96 -17.25 -10.55 -9.30
N LEU A 97 -17.54 -11.78 -9.71
CA LEU A 97 -16.53 -12.65 -10.33
C LEU A 97 -15.96 -12.05 -11.62
N LEU A 98 -16.80 -11.39 -12.43
CA LEU A 98 -16.38 -10.69 -13.63
C LEU A 98 -15.47 -9.49 -13.29
N ASN A 99 -15.85 -8.68 -12.31
CA ASN A 99 -15.05 -7.54 -11.84
C ASN A 99 -13.67 -8.01 -11.37
N MET A 100 -13.60 -9.07 -10.57
CA MET A 100 -12.33 -9.66 -10.11
C MET A 100 -11.48 -10.17 -11.28
N ARG A 101 -12.08 -10.76 -12.31
CA ARG A 101 -11.35 -11.19 -13.52
C ARG A 101 -10.79 -9.99 -14.29
N ILE A 102 -11.57 -8.92 -14.44
CA ILE A 102 -11.13 -7.68 -15.10
C ILE A 102 -9.97 -7.05 -14.32
N ARG A 103 -10.10 -6.88 -13.00
CA ARG A 103 -9.04 -6.33 -12.14
C ARG A 103 -7.74 -7.13 -12.26
N ARG A 104 -7.80 -8.47 -12.23
CA ARG A 104 -6.62 -9.34 -12.42
C ARG A 104 -5.93 -9.09 -13.77
N ARG A 105 -6.70 -8.93 -14.85
CA ARG A 105 -6.15 -8.61 -16.18
C ARG A 105 -5.50 -7.23 -16.23
N LEU A 106 -6.12 -6.23 -15.61
CA LEU A 106 -5.55 -4.87 -15.53
C LEU A 106 -4.22 -4.88 -14.76
N MET A 107 -4.15 -5.60 -13.64
CA MET A 107 -2.92 -5.74 -12.84
C MET A 107 -1.81 -6.47 -13.62
N ALA A 108 -2.15 -7.54 -14.35
CA ALA A 108 -1.18 -8.23 -15.20
C ALA A 108 -0.64 -7.32 -16.32
N LYS A 109 -1.50 -6.54 -16.97
CA LYS A 109 -1.09 -5.55 -17.97
C LYS A 109 -0.22 -4.44 -17.38
N ALA A 110 -0.56 -3.94 -16.19
CA ALA A 110 0.22 -2.91 -15.50
C ALA A 110 1.63 -3.42 -15.15
N LYS A 111 1.74 -4.65 -14.63
CA LYS A 111 3.05 -5.30 -14.39
C LYS A 111 3.84 -5.49 -15.68
N GLY A 112 3.21 -5.91 -16.76
CA GLY A 112 3.86 -6.04 -18.07
C GLY A 112 4.40 -4.70 -18.60
N ARG A 113 3.62 -3.61 -18.46
CA ARG A 113 4.08 -2.26 -18.82
C ARG A 113 5.24 -1.78 -17.95
N ALA A 114 5.17 -2.01 -16.63
CA ALA A 114 6.25 -1.65 -15.72
C ALA A 114 7.55 -2.43 -16.02
N TYR A 115 7.43 -3.72 -16.36
CA TYR A 115 8.57 -4.54 -16.77
C TYR A 115 9.17 -4.06 -18.10
N ALA A 116 8.33 -3.73 -19.09
CA ALA A 116 8.80 -3.18 -20.37
C ALA A 116 9.50 -1.82 -20.20
N ALA A 117 8.96 -0.94 -19.34
CA ALA A 117 9.59 0.34 -19.02
C ALA A 117 10.92 0.17 -18.25
N PHE A 118 11.00 -0.83 -17.37
CA PHE A 118 12.26 -1.18 -16.71
C PHE A 118 13.31 -1.69 -17.70
N GLN A 119 12.93 -2.56 -18.64
CA GLN A 119 13.83 -3.04 -19.69
C GLN A 119 14.33 -1.92 -20.59
N GLN A 120 13.44 -1.01 -21.02
CA GLN A 120 13.86 0.16 -21.81
C GLN A 120 14.86 1.04 -21.08
N ASN A 121 14.63 1.34 -19.79
CA ASN A 121 15.60 2.10 -18.99
C ASN A 121 16.91 1.33 -18.85
N LEU A 122 16.86 0.01 -18.62
CA LEU A 122 18.06 -0.81 -18.48
C LEU A 122 18.88 -0.86 -19.78
N ASP A 123 18.22 -0.98 -20.93
CA ASP A 123 18.86 -0.97 -22.25
C ASP A 123 19.49 0.40 -22.56
N GLU A 124 18.83 1.50 -22.15
CA GLU A 124 19.38 2.85 -22.24
C GLU A 124 20.61 3.02 -21.33
N TYR A 125 20.54 2.54 -20.08
CA TYR A 125 21.67 2.56 -19.15
C TYR A 125 22.85 1.71 -19.64
N LEU A 126 22.59 0.52 -20.19
CA LEU A 126 23.63 -0.36 -20.73
C LEU A 126 24.18 0.15 -22.07
N GLY A 127 23.37 0.82 -22.88
CA GLY A 127 23.82 1.50 -24.10
C GLY A 127 24.71 2.72 -23.83
N ALA A 128 24.61 3.32 -22.64
CA ALA A 128 25.48 4.43 -22.20
C ALA A 128 26.88 3.99 -21.75
N PHE A 129 27.11 2.68 -21.58
CA PHE A 129 28.42 2.09 -21.31
C PHE A 129 28.72 1.04 -22.37
N PRO A 130 29.32 1.41 -23.53
CA PRO A 130 29.69 0.42 -24.52
C PRO A 130 30.62 -0.59 -23.85
N VAL A 131 30.15 -1.83 -23.74
CA VAL A 131 31.01 -2.94 -23.35
C VAL A 131 31.96 -3.13 -24.52
N ASP A 132 33.19 -2.64 -24.34
CA ASP A 132 34.28 -2.82 -25.29
C ASP A 132 34.56 -4.32 -25.34
N SER A 133 33.91 -5.00 -26.29
CA SER A 133 34.19 -6.39 -26.59
C SER A 133 35.55 -6.44 -27.30
N LYS A 134 36.63 -6.42 -26.50
CA LYS A 134 37.95 -6.79 -26.97
C LYS A 134 38.39 -8.09 -26.32
N GLU A 135 38.45 -9.07 -27.22
CA GLU A 135 39.28 -10.29 -27.25
C GLU A 135 38.88 -11.47 -26.37
#